data_AF-A0A0Q9QEP8-F1
#
_entry.id   AF-A0A0Q9QEP8-F1
#
_cell.length_a   1.000
_cell.length_b   1.000
_cell.length_c   1.000
_cell.angle_alpha   90.00
_cell.angle_beta   90.00
_cell.angle_gamma   90.00
#
_symmetry.space_group_name_H-M   'P 1'
#
loop_
_entity.id
_entity.type
_entity.pdbx_description
1 polymer ?
#
loop_
_entity_poly.entity_id
_entity_poly.type
_entity_poly.pdbx_seq_one_letter_code
_entity_poly.pdbx_strand_id
1 'polypeptide(L)' 'MTVDWRTVAIDSLRGAADDFAVRAQLQETSRDSARPGTGRHHHHAHSATLWRLAEQSLRARISELELPSAPWTRAGP' A
#
# COMPACT_ATOMS: atom_id res chain seq x y z
N MET A 1 24.34 8.41 18.68
CA MET A 1 23.85 7.88 17.40
C MET A 1 22.38 8.22 17.31
N THR A 2 22.00 9.24 16.53
CA THR A 2 20.60 9.65 16.38
C THR A 2 19.92 8.72 15.39
N VAL A 3 18.93 7.96 15.84
CA VAL A 3 18.09 7.13 14.97
C VAL A 3 17.33 8.06 14.03
N ASP A 4 17.46 7.83 12.72
CA ASP A 4 16.64 8.52 11.73
C ASP A 4 15.23 7.93 11.77
N TRP A 5 14.37 8.57 12.58
CA TRP A 5 12.98 8.18 12.75
C TRP A 5 12.18 8.23 11.45
N ARG A 6 12.60 9.06 10.47
CA ARG A 6 11.95 9.14 9.15
C ARG A 6 12.18 7.86 8.39
N THR A 7 13.42 7.36 8.36
CA THR A 7 13.75 6.08 7.73
C THR A 7 12.97 4.93 8.35
N VAL A 8 12.92 4.86 9.69
CA VAL A 8 12.17 3.82 10.41
C VAL A 8 10.68 3.86 10.09
N ALA A 9 10.09 5.06 10.00
CA ALA A 9 8.69 5.22 9.63
C ALA A 9 8.42 4.78 8.19
N ILE A 10 9.28 5.18 7.24
CA ILE A 10 9.17 4.78 5.83
C ILE A 10 9.28 3.25 5.68
N ASP A 11 10.22 2.61 6.36
CA ASP A 11 10.36 1.15 6.31
C ASP A 11 9.15 0.42 6.91
N SER A 12 8.57 0.98 7.98
CA SER A 12 7.32 0.44 8.55
C SER A 12 6.15 0.54 7.57
N LEU A 13 6.04 1.66 6.84
CA LEU A 13 5.02 1.84 5.81
C LEU A 13 5.24 0.89 4.62
N ARG A 14 6.50 0.67 4.22
CA ARG A 14 6.83 -0.33 3.18
C ARG A 14 6.39 -1.73 3.61
N GLY A 15 6.67 -2.13 4.85
CA GLY A 15 6.19 -3.40 5.40
C GLY A 15 4.67 -3.54 5.37
N ALA A 16 3.93 -2.47 5.67
CA ALA A 16 2.47 -2.46 5.56
C ALA A 16 1.98 -2.58 4.11
N ALA A 17 2.65 -1.93 3.15
CA ALA A 17 2.33 -2.07 1.74
C ALA A 17 2.56 -3.51 1.24
N ASP A 18 3.61 -4.18 1.72
CA ASP A 18 3.87 -5.57 1.39
C ASP A 18 2.81 -6.52 1.98
N ASP A 19 2.32 -6.27 3.20
CA ASP A 19 1.19 -7.03 3.77
C ASP A 19 -0.09 -6.86 2.93
N PHE A 20 -0.38 -5.65 2.45
CA PHE A 20 -1.51 -5.43 1.53
C PHE A 20 -1.34 -6.21 0.22
N ALA A 21 -0.14 -6.24 -0.36
CA ALA A 21 0.13 -7.01 -1.56
C ALA A 21 -0.08 -8.52 -1.34
N VAL A 22 0.38 -9.06 -0.20
CA VAL A 22 0.17 -10.47 0.17
C VAL A 22 -1.32 -10.79 0.33
N ARG A 23 -2.08 -9.91 1.01
CA ARG A 23 -3.53 -10.08 1.17
C ARG A 23 -4.26 -10.03 -0.15
N ALA A 24 -3.89 -9.11 -1.05
CA ALA A 24 -4.45 -9.05 -2.39
C ALA A 24 -4.25 -10.37 -3.13
N GLN A 25 -3.02 -10.89 -3.13
CA GLN A 25 -2.69 -12.15 -3.80
C GLN A 25 -3.47 -13.34 -3.24
N LEU A 26 -3.67 -13.39 -1.91
CA LEU A 26 -4.47 -14.44 -1.28
C LEU A 26 -5.93 -14.40 -1.76
N GLN A 27 -6.51 -13.20 -1.88
CA GLN A 27 -7.87 -13.04 -2.38
C GLN A 27 -7.98 -13.35 -3.87
N GLU A 28 -7.00 -12.96 -4.69
CA GLU A 28 -6.92 -13.33 -6.11
C GLU A 28 -6.90 -14.85 -6.29
N THR A 29 -6.05 -15.54 -5.53
CA THR A 29 -5.96 -17.00 -5.54
C THR A 29 -7.27 -17.66 -5.11
N SER A 30 -7.92 -17.10 -4.07
CA SER A 30 -9.22 -17.59 -3.59
C SER A 30 -10.34 -17.36 -4.59
N ARG A 31 -10.32 -16.23 -5.31
CA ARG A 31 -11.25 -15.91 -6.41
C ARG A 31 -11.10 -16.92 -7.54
N ASP A 32 -9.86 -17.20 -7.95
CA ASP A 32 -9.55 -18.07 -9.08
C ASP A 32 -9.90 -19.54 -8.77
N SER A 33 -9.84 -19.92 -7.49
CA SER A 33 -10.30 -21.22 -7.00
C SER A 33 -11.82 -21.32 -6.83
N ALA A 34 -12.52 -20.18 -6.73
CA ALA A 34 -13.97 -20.15 -6.56
C ALA A 34 -14.69 -20.22 -7.91
N ARG A 35 -15.85 -20.91 -7.94
CA ARG A 35 -16.69 -20.99 -9.14
C ARG A 35 -17.11 -19.58 -9.58
N PRO A 36 -16.84 -19.18 -10.85
CA PRO A 36 -17.26 -17.89 -11.38
C PRO A 36 -18.78 -17.67 -11.29
N GLY A 37 -19.19 -16.42 -11.11
CA GLY A 37 -20.59 -16.02 -10.98
C GLY A 37 -21.23 -16.31 -9.61
N THR A 38 -20.46 -16.85 -8.65
CA THR A 38 -20.93 -17.03 -7.28
C THR A 38 -20.61 -15.82 -6.41
N GLY A 39 -21.42 -15.60 -5.37
CA GLY A 39 -21.16 -14.53 -4.39
C GLY A 39 -19.75 -14.61 -3.77
N ARG A 40 -19.24 -15.82 -3.51
CA ARG A 40 -17.86 -16.02 -3.03
C ARG A 40 -16.82 -15.53 -4.03
N HIS A 41 -16.97 -15.85 -5.31
CA HIS A 41 -16.08 -15.37 -6.37
C HIS A 41 -16.08 -13.83 -6.43
N HIS A 42 -17.26 -13.20 -6.41
CA HIS A 42 -17.37 -11.74 -6.41
C HIS A 42 -16.78 -11.10 -5.14
N HIS A 43 -16.99 -11.72 -3.98
CA HIS A 43 -16.42 -11.23 -2.73
C HIS A 43 -14.88 -11.24 -2.76
N HIS A 44 -14.28 -12.37 -3.16
CA HIS A 44 -12.82 -12.46 -3.29
C HIS A 44 -12.27 -11.47 -4.33
N ALA A 45 -12.96 -11.30 -5.47
CA ALA A 45 -12.58 -10.32 -6.49
C ALA A 45 -12.63 -8.88 -5.95
N HIS A 46 -13.67 -8.54 -5.20
CA HIS A 46 -13.82 -7.22 -4.61
C HIS A 46 -12.75 -6.97 -3.52
N SER A 47 -12.56 -7.92 -2.61
CA SER A 47 -11.52 -7.82 -1.57
C SER A 47 -10.12 -7.71 -2.17
N ALA A 48 -9.80 -8.48 -3.21
CA ALA A 48 -8.53 -8.35 -3.94
C ALA A 48 -8.32 -6.92 -4.46
N THR A 49 -9.36 -6.35 -5.07
CA THR A 49 -9.33 -4.97 -5.58
C THR A 49 -9.05 -3.96 -4.47
N LEU A 50 -9.73 -4.09 -3.32
CA LEU A 50 -9.51 -3.17 -2.19
C LEU A 50 -8.09 -3.25 -1.63
N TRP A 51 -7.52 -4.45 -1.51
CA TRP A 51 -6.14 -4.61 -1.05
C TRP A 51 -5.12 -4.04 -2.04
N ARG A 52 -5.32 -4.24 -3.35
CA ARG A 52 -4.48 -3.61 -4.39
C ARG A 52 -4.56 -2.10 -4.37
N LEU A 53 -5.74 -1.53 -4.19
CA LEU A 53 -5.90 -0.06 -4.09
C LEU A 53 -5.20 0.49 -2.85
N ALA A 54 -5.32 -0.19 -1.71
CA ALA A 54 -4.62 0.19 -0.48
C ALA A 54 -3.09 0.12 -0.64
N GLU A 55 -2.58 -0.97 -1.24
CA GLU A 55 -1.17 -1.14 -1.58
C GLU A 55 -0.67 0.02 -2.47
N GLN A 56 -1.33 0.27 -3.60
CA GLN A 56 -0.92 1.29 -4.56
C GLN A 56 -0.95 2.69 -3.96
N SER A 57 -2.01 3.02 -3.22
CA SER A 57 -2.15 4.30 -2.52
C SER A 57 -1.01 4.50 -1.51
N LEU A 58 -0.69 3.46 -0.72
CA LEU A 58 0.37 3.54 0.27
C LEU A 58 1.75 3.66 -0.39
N ARG A 59 2.03 2.88 -1.45
CA ARG A 59 3.28 2.99 -2.20
C ARG A 59 3.46 4.38 -2.83
N ALA A 60 2.39 4.97 -3.37
CA ALA A 60 2.44 6.33 -3.89
C ALA A 60 2.81 7.35 -2.81
N ARG A 61 2.19 7.26 -1.62
CA ARG A 61 2.52 8.12 -0.47
C ARG A 61 3.95 7.90 0.04
N ILE A 62 4.45 6.67 0.06
CA ILE A 62 5.85 6.38 0.41
C ILE A 62 6.79 7.07 -0.58
N SER A 63 6.54 6.95 -1.89
CA SER A 63 7.34 7.64 -2.91
C SER A 63 7.35 9.16 -2.72
N GLU A 64 6.19 9.76 -2.39
CA GLU A 64 6.10 11.19 -2.05
C GLU A 64 6.94 11.56 -0.83
N LEU A 65 6.98 10.69 0.19
CA LEU A 65 7.76 10.88 1.42
C LEU A 65 9.26 10.64 1.24
N GLU A 66 9.67 9.86 0.25
CA GLU A 66 11.08 9.60 -0.08
C GLU A 66 11.70 10.73 -0.88
N LEU A 67 10.89 11.50 -1.63
CA LEU A 67 11.37 12.70 -2.30
C LEU A 67 11.91 13.68 -1.24
N PRO A 68 13.10 14.27 -1.45
CA PRO A 68 13.61 15.31 -0.58
C PRO A 68 12.56 16.42 -0.56
N SER A 69 11.97 16.65 0.61
CA SER A 69 11.04 17.75 0.81
C SER A 69 11.77 19.00 0.34
N ALA A 70 11.29 19.64 -0.73
CA ALA A 70 11.86 20.90 -1.18
C ALA A 70 12.03 21.79 0.04
N PRO A 71 13.19 22.43 0.25
CA PRO A 71 13.37 23.31 1.39
C PRO A 71 12.21 24.29 1.34
N TRP A 72 11.43 24.33 2.42
CA TRP A 72 10.35 25.28 2.56
C TRP A 72 11.03 26.64 2.67
N THR A 73 11.38 27.22 1.53
CA THR A 73 11.72 28.62 1.43
C THR A 73 10.45 29.34 1.82
N ARG A 74 10.37 29.67 3.11
CA ARG A 74 9.54 30.73 3.63
C ARG A 74 9.97 31.99 2.87
N ALA A 75 9.38 32.21 1.71
CA ALA A 75 9.43 33.49 1.03
C ALA A 75 8.60 34.45 1.89
N GLY A 76 9.28 35.12 2.82
CA GLY A 76 8.82 36.42 3.31
C GLY A 76 8.93 37.40 2.14
N PRO A 77 7.90 38.23 1.95
CA PRO A 77 7.91 39.54 2.60
C PRO A 77 6.75 39.76 3.57
#